data_AF-G2ECS4-F1
#
_entry.id   AF-G2ECS4-F1
#
_cell.length_a   1.000
_cell.length_b   1.000
_cell.length_c   1.000
_cell.angle_alpha   90.00
_cell.angle_beta   90.00
_cell.angle_gamma   90.00
#
_symmetry.space_group_name_H-M   'P 1'
#
loop_
_entity.id
_entity.type
_entity.pdbx_description
1 polymer ?
#
loop_
_entity_poly.entity_id
_entity_poly.type
_entity_poly.pdbx_seq_one_letter_code
_entity_poly.pdbx_strand_id
1 'polypeptide(L)'
;MVLEKETGKIIGIDEHAKELFEVFKYDNGPDYIENGPFRILKNGRIGYANAEGKIIIEPTFQCAYPFSAGKAKVADTCESLEEDGLTSWESESWYYVSTTGKRVEN
;
A
#
# COMPACT_ATOMS: atom_id res chain seq x y z
N MET A 1 10.18 -0.40 11.67
CA MET A 1 8.92 -1.18 11.68
C MET A 1 9.00 -2.21 12.79
N VAL A 2 7.85 -2.60 13.35
CA VAL A 2 7.73 -3.68 14.35
C VAL A 2 6.62 -4.65 13.93
N LEU A 3 6.73 -5.91 14.37
CA LEU A 3 5.66 -6.90 14.20
C LEU A 3 4.82 -6.94 15.47
N GLU A 4 3.53 -6.62 15.35
CA GLU A 4 2.55 -6.80 16.42
C GLU A 4 2.19 -8.30 16.49
N LYS A 5 2.62 -8.97 17.57
CA LYS A 5 2.57 -10.43 17.65
C LYS A 5 1.15 -11.00 17.69
N GLU A 6 0.18 -10.27 18.25
CA GLU A 6 -1.18 -10.77 18.44
C GLU A 6 -1.97 -10.77 17.13
N THR A 7 -1.78 -9.73 16.30
CA THR A 7 -2.51 -9.55 15.04
C THR A 7 -1.71 -9.98 13.82
N GLY A 8 -0.38 -10.10 13.97
CA GLY A 8 0.54 -10.29 12.85
C GLY A 8 0.72 -9.05 11.97
N LYS A 9 0.24 -7.87 12.40
CA LYS A 9 0.40 -6.62 11.67
C LYS A 9 1.83 -6.13 11.73
N ILE A 10 2.26 -5.51 10.64
CA ILE A 10 3.55 -4.82 10.58
C ILE A 10 3.26 -3.33 10.76
N ILE A 11 3.83 -2.72 11.79
CA ILE A 11 3.58 -1.31 12.14
C ILE A 11 4.83 -0.49 11.83
N GLY A 12 4.66 0.58 11.04
CA GLY A 12 5.65 1.62 10.86
C GLY A 12 5.73 2.48 12.11
N ILE A 13 6.91 2.62 12.70
CA ILE A 13 7.17 3.46 13.88
C ILE A 13 8.32 4.43 13.58
N ASP A 14 8.32 5.58 14.25
CA ASP A 14 9.47 6.48 14.25
C ASP A 14 10.55 6.05 15.27
N GLU A 15 11.62 6.85 15.36
CA GLU A 15 12.74 6.64 16.30
C GLU A 15 12.35 6.73 17.79
N HIS A 16 11.18 7.30 18.10
CA HIS A 16 10.62 7.41 19.44
C HIS A 16 9.57 6.33 19.71
N ALA A 17 9.49 5.30 18.86
CA ALA A 17 8.50 4.23 18.91
C ALA A 17 7.05 4.72 18.75
N LYS A 18 6.82 5.90 18.19
CA LYS A 18 5.48 6.37 17.85
C LYS A 18 5.00 5.68 16.59
N GLU A 19 3.80 5.11 16.63
CA GLU A 19 3.14 4.53 15.46
C GLU A 19 2.82 5.59 14.40
N LEU A 20 3.11 5.27 13.15
CA LEU A 20 2.90 6.14 11.99
C LEU A 20 1.77 5.61 11.11
N PHE A 21 1.84 4.33 10.74
CA PHE A 21 0.93 3.63 9.84
C PHE A 21 1.06 2.12 9.98
N GLU A 22 0.03 1.38 9.56
CA GLU A 22 0.13 -0.05 9.31
C GLU A 22 0.77 -0.26 7.93
N VAL A 23 1.60 -1.28 7.77
CA VAL A 23 2.19 -1.67 6.49
C VAL A 23 1.25 -2.66 5.82
N PHE A 24 0.95 -2.45 4.54
CA PHE A 24 0.19 -3.44 3.78
C PHE A 24 1.01 -4.72 3.65
N LYS A 25 0.49 -5.83 4.18
CA LYS A 25 1.19 -7.11 4.14
C LYS A 25 1.05 -7.74 2.74
N TYR A 26 2.16 -7.89 2.06
CA TYR A 26 2.31 -8.60 0.81
C TYR A 26 3.18 -9.84 1.03
N ASP A 27 2.60 -11.03 0.75
CA ASP A 27 3.18 -12.32 1.16
C ASP A 27 3.47 -12.34 2.67
N ASN A 28 4.74 -12.27 3.06
CA ASN A 28 5.18 -12.31 4.46
C ASN A 28 5.66 -10.96 5.02
N GLY A 29 5.61 -9.87 4.24
CA GLY A 29 6.24 -8.61 4.59
C GLY A 29 5.63 -7.37 3.90
N PRO A 30 6.32 -6.22 3.88
CA PRO A 30 5.99 -5.12 2.97
C PRO A 30 6.18 -5.52 1.50
N ASP A 31 5.67 -4.69 0.58
CA ASP A 31 6.08 -4.78 -0.83
C ASP A 31 7.61 -4.67 -0.98
N TYR A 32 8.16 -5.36 -1.99
CA TYR A 32 9.59 -5.29 -2.29
C TYR A 32 10.00 -3.90 -2.77
N ILE A 33 10.91 -3.26 -2.04
CA ILE A 33 11.39 -1.89 -2.30
C ILE A 33 12.10 -1.73 -3.65
N GLU A 34 12.58 -2.81 -4.26
CA GLU A 34 13.19 -2.80 -5.59
C GLU A 34 12.22 -2.32 -6.68
N ASN A 35 10.92 -2.53 -6.45
CA ASN A 35 9.86 -2.10 -7.34
C ASN A 35 9.38 -0.67 -7.03
N GLY A 36 9.96 -0.04 -6.01
CA GLY A 36 9.68 1.33 -5.61
C GLY A 36 8.98 1.42 -4.24
N PRO A 37 8.08 2.40 -4.06
CA PRO A 37 7.36 2.61 -2.80
C PRO A 37 6.54 1.39 -2.36
N PHE A 38 6.46 1.17 -1.05
CA PHE A 38 5.61 0.12 -0.48
C PHE A 38 4.28 0.67 0.01
N ARG A 39 3.25 -0.18 0.01
CA ARG A 39 1.89 0.19 0.42
C ARG A 39 1.77 0.27 1.93
N ILE A 40 1.02 1.27 2.38
CA ILE A 40 0.70 1.50 3.78
C ILE A 40 -0.81 1.63 3.95
N LEU A 41 -1.29 1.35 5.15
CA LEU A 41 -2.68 1.34 5.54
C LEU A 41 -2.93 2.38 6.64
N LYS A 42 -4.00 3.16 6.46
CA LYS A 42 -4.55 4.02 7.50
C LYS A 42 -6.06 4.15 7.29
N ASN A 43 -6.84 3.90 8.34
CA ASN A 43 -8.31 3.98 8.31
C ASN A 43 -8.95 3.21 7.14
N GLY A 44 -8.42 2.02 6.81
CA GLY A 44 -8.91 1.19 5.70
C GLY A 44 -8.61 1.73 4.30
N ARG A 45 -7.79 2.78 4.18
CA ARG A 45 -7.30 3.31 2.90
C ARG A 45 -5.84 2.94 2.68
N ILE A 46 -5.47 2.79 1.42
CA ILE A 46 -4.12 2.45 0.97
C ILE A 46 -3.42 3.72 0.49
N GLY A 47 -2.18 3.90 0.95
CA GLY A 47 -1.24 4.91 0.48
C GLY A 47 0.11 4.28 0.18
N TYR A 48 1.14 5.11 0.01
CA TYR A 48 2.49 4.64 -0.29
C TYR A 48 3.55 5.39 0.52
N ALA A 49 4.54 4.65 0.99
CA ALA A 49 5.73 5.19 1.64
C ALA A 49 7.01 4.76 0.91
N ASN A 50 8.04 5.60 0.97
CA ASN A 50 9.37 5.25 0.47
C ASN A 50 10.12 4.35 1.46
N ALA A 51 11.30 3.84 1.08
CA ALA A 51 12.13 2.96 1.93
C ALA A 51 12.58 3.61 3.26
N GLU A 52 12.55 4.94 3.37
CA GLU A 52 12.86 5.68 4.61
C GLU A 52 11.64 5.79 5.54
N GLY A 53 10.47 5.26 5.13
CA GLY A 53 9.23 5.36 5.88
C GLY A 53 8.49 6.68 5.70
N LYS A 54 8.93 7.55 4.78
CA LYS A 54 8.22 8.79 4.45
C LYS A 54 7.00 8.48 3.58
N ILE A 55 5.83 8.94 4.02
CA ILE A 55 4.60 8.90 3.21
C ILE A 55 4.80 9.81 1.99
N ILE A 56 4.72 9.23 0.80
CA ILE A 56 4.84 9.95 -0.48
C ILE A 56 3.49 10.11 -1.18
N ILE A 57 2.53 9.23 -0.88
CA ILE A 57 1.15 9.31 -1.31
C ILE A 57 0.29 8.97 -0.09
N GLU A 58 -0.52 9.93 0.34
CA GLU A 58 -1.38 9.77 1.51
C GLU A 58 -2.39 8.61 1.32
N PRO A 59 -2.73 7.85 2.39
CA PRO A 59 -3.72 6.79 2.31
C PRO A 59 -5.10 7.31 1.92
N THR A 60 -5.45 7.12 0.65
CA THR A 60 -6.67 7.69 0.04
C THR A 60 -7.37 6.68 -0.88
N PHE A 61 -6.64 5.72 -1.44
CA PHE A 61 -7.20 4.73 -2.34
C PHE A 61 -7.92 3.64 -1.55
N GLN A 62 -8.99 3.09 -2.12
CA GLN A 62 -9.63 1.91 -1.55
C GLN A 62 -8.87 0.64 -1.94
N CYS A 63 -8.36 0.60 -3.17
CA CYS A 63 -7.50 -0.48 -3.66
C CYS A 63 -6.29 0.07 -4.40
N ALA A 64 -5.15 -0.58 -4.20
CA ALA A 64 -3.88 -0.13 -4.76
C ALA A 64 -2.93 -1.31 -4.93
N TYR A 65 -2.45 -1.52 -6.15
CA TYR A 65 -1.44 -2.52 -6.47
C TYR A 65 -0.02 -2.01 -6.17
N PRO A 66 0.98 -2.90 -6.04
CA PRO A 66 2.37 -2.50 -5.91
C PRO A 66 2.82 -1.62 -7.08
N PHE A 67 3.83 -0.78 -6.86
CA PHE A 67 4.49 -0.10 -7.98
C PHE A 67 5.17 -1.12 -8.90
N SER A 68 5.13 -0.84 -10.20
CA SER A 68 5.88 -1.56 -11.23
C SER A 68 6.19 -0.60 -12.37
N ALA A 69 7.43 -0.62 -12.87
CA ALA A 69 7.89 0.28 -13.93
C ALA A 69 7.57 1.77 -13.67
N GLY A 70 7.65 2.22 -12.41
CA GLY A 70 7.45 3.62 -12.02
C GLY A 70 6.00 4.09 -11.87
N LYS A 71 5.01 3.20 -12.00
CA LYS A 71 3.59 3.51 -11.79
C LYS A 71 2.88 2.44 -10.95
N ALA A 72 1.76 2.80 -10.33
CA ALA A 72 0.89 1.87 -9.62
C ALA A 72 -0.55 2.00 -10.10
N LYS A 73 -1.26 0.87 -10.20
CA LYS A 73 -2.69 0.81 -10.55
C LYS A 73 -3.53 0.94 -9.28
N VAL A 74 -4.39 1.96 -9.22
CA VAL A 74 -5.14 2.34 -8.02
C VAL A 74 -6.59 2.67 -8.35
N ALA A 75 -7.48 2.58 -7.36
CA ALA A 75 -8.88 2.95 -7.48
C ALA A 75 -9.44 3.54 -6.18
N ASP A 76 -10.35 4.50 -6.32
CA ASP A 76 -10.99 5.18 -5.20
C ASP A 76 -12.17 4.37 -4.63
N THR A 77 -12.71 3.45 -5.44
CA THR A 77 -13.73 2.45 -5.10
C THR A 77 -13.38 1.10 -5.73
N CYS A 78 -13.62 0.00 -5.04
CA CYS A 78 -13.33 -1.34 -5.53
C CYS A 78 -14.03 -2.40 -4.66
N GLU A 79 -14.20 -3.60 -5.20
CA GLU A 79 -14.67 -4.76 -4.46
C GLU A 79 -13.52 -5.75 -4.25
N SER A 80 -13.44 -6.33 -3.06
CA SER A 80 -12.50 -7.41 -2.75
C SER A 80 -13.14 -8.75 -3.07
N LEU A 81 -12.45 -9.52 -3.90
CA LEU A 81 -12.82 -10.89 -4.22
C LEU A 81 -11.83 -11.82 -3.53
N GLU A 82 -12.35 -12.84 -2.86
CA GLU A 82 -11.53 -13.90 -2.27
C GLU A 82 -11.82 -15.20 -3.02
N GLU A 83 -10.85 -15.70 -3.78
CA GLU A 83 -10.94 -16.95 -4.52
C GLU A 83 -9.73 -17.82 -4.20
N ASP A 84 -9.94 -19.07 -3.78
CA ASP A 84 -8.89 -20.04 -3.45
C ASP A 84 -7.81 -19.50 -2.47
N GLY A 85 -8.21 -18.63 -1.55
CA GLY A 85 -7.31 -18.00 -0.57
C GLY A 85 -6.46 -16.84 -1.14
N LEU A 86 -6.71 -16.44 -2.38
CA LEU A 86 -6.14 -15.25 -3.00
C LEU A 86 -7.15 -14.11 -2.96
N THR A 87 -6.75 -12.98 -2.37
CA THR A 87 -7.53 -11.74 -2.45
C THR A 87 -7.15 -10.98 -3.71
N SER A 88 -8.11 -10.73 -4.58
CA SER A 88 -8.00 -9.80 -5.71
C SER A 88 -8.93 -8.62 -5.53
N TRP A 89 -8.72 -7.56 -6.32
CA TRP A 89 -9.57 -6.39 -6.31
C TRP A 89 -10.07 -6.08 -7.72
N GLU A 90 -11.37 -5.79 -7.80
CA GLU A 90 -12.03 -5.33 -9.01
C GLU A 90 -12.56 -3.90 -8.86
N SER A 91 -12.50 -3.15 -9.95
CA SER A 91 -13.00 -1.77 -10.01
C SER A 91 -13.21 -1.36 -11.46
N GLU A 92 -14.29 -0.63 -11.73
CA GLU A 92 -14.52 0.05 -13.01
C GLU A 92 -13.74 1.37 -13.11
N SER A 93 -13.10 1.81 -12.03
CA SER A 93 -12.48 3.13 -11.90
C SER A 93 -10.96 3.10 -11.79
N TRP A 94 -10.30 2.05 -12.29
CA TRP A 94 -8.85 1.93 -12.25
C TRP A 94 -8.15 3.06 -13.00
N TYR A 95 -7.12 3.64 -12.38
CA TYR A 95 -6.18 4.55 -13.02
C TYR A 95 -4.76 4.31 -12.52
N TYR A 96 -3.78 4.91 -13.20
CA TYR A 96 -2.38 4.81 -12.80
C TYR A 96 -1.90 6.09 -12.13
N VAL A 97 -1.07 5.94 -11.11
CA VAL A 97 -0.34 7.04 -10.47
C VAL A 97 1.17 6.82 -10.57
N SER A 98 1.91 7.91 -10.78
CA SER A 98 3.37 7.94 -10.65
C SER A 98 3.79 7.87 -9.18
N THR A 99 5.10 7.71 -8.91
CA THR A 99 5.67 7.77 -7.56
C THR A 99 5.43 9.11 -6.83
N THR A 100 5.01 10.15 -7.55
CA THR A 100 4.62 11.45 -6.98
C THR A 100 3.12 11.58 -6.70
N GLY A 101 2.33 10.52 -6.93
CA GLY A 101 0.88 10.52 -6.77
C GLY A 101 0.10 11.15 -7.94
N LYS A 102 0.79 11.70 -8.94
CA LYS A 102 0.14 12.26 -10.14
C LYS A 102 -0.42 11.16 -11.02
N ARG A 103 -1.65 11.34 -11.53
CA ARG A 103 -2.25 10.46 -12.53
C ARG A 103 -1.38 10.42 -13.79
N VAL A 104 -1.20 9.24 -14.36
CA VAL A 104 -0.45 9.01 -15.60
C VAL A 104 -1.25 8.11 -16.54
N GLU A 105 -0.99 8.26 -17.84
CA GLU A 105 -1.53 7.36 -18.86
C GLU A 105 -0.83 6.00 -18.81
N ASN A 106 -1.44 5.01 -19.44
CA ASN A 106 -0.98 3.63 -19.42
C ASN A 106 0.16 3.39 -20.42
#